data_AF-A0A239JG68-F1
#
_entry.id   AF-A0A239JG68-F1
#
_cell.length_a   1.000
_cell.length_b   1.000
_cell.length_c   1.000
_cell.angle_alpha   90.00
_cell.angle_beta   90.00
_cell.angle_gamma   90.00
#
_symmetry.space_group_name_H-M   'P 1'
#
loop_
_entity.id
_entity.type
_entity.pdbx_description
1 polymer ?
#
loop_
_entity_poly.entity_id
_entity_poly.type
_entity_poly.pdbx_seq_one_letter_code
_entity_poly.pdbx_strand_id
1 'polypeptide(L)'
;MRKRVFVTLIILLSVLGLFACSAKVKEGNGNEGKDSSATDDEVIKERTDYASVADPSAGALNVSLEEKRIIQDQSFNVELGDWGNVRFISYEPDNSIDFEDVSFFLTKEDMVIYSFPYYCENNSTENYVGLFDSVAAVDFCDVNNDNIKDVIVIINYITGAGPQGMTPRPRARIFLADNKKFNQKFILATDLIDDITNNIEEKDLTIAAICKYLKNK
;
A
#
# COMPACT_ATOMS: atom_id res chain seq x y z
N MET A 1 9.67 -1.74 64.70
CA MET A 1 8.34 -1.17 64.38
C MET A 1 8.48 -0.05 63.37
N ARG A 2 8.09 -0.28 62.10
CA ARG A 2 7.89 0.74 61.07
C ARG A 2 6.67 0.32 60.25
N LYS A 3 5.57 1.06 60.38
CA LYS A 3 4.31 0.84 59.67
C LYS A 3 4.51 1.29 58.22
N ARG A 4 4.26 0.41 57.25
CA ARG A 4 4.14 0.76 55.83
C ARG A 4 2.66 0.71 55.45
N VAL A 5 2.15 1.86 55.02
CA VAL A 5 0.76 2.13 54.69
C VAL A 5 0.45 1.48 53.34
N PHE A 6 -0.59 0.65 53.28
CA PHE A 6 -1.17 0.15 52.05
C PHE A 6 -2.05 1.24 51.43
N VAL A 7 -1.74 1.66 50.20
CA VAL A 7 -2.62 2.52 49.40
C VAL A 7 -3.28 1.63 48.35
N THR A 8 -4.54 1.27 48.58
CA THR A 8 -5.42 0.59 47.62
C THR A 8 -6.00 1.62 46.66
N LEU A 9 -5.71 1.47 45.36
CA LEU A 9 -6.26 2.27 44.27
C LEU A 9 -7.63 1.69 43.86
N ILE A 10 -8.69 2.45 44.11
CA ILE A 10 -10.07 2.13 43.70
C ILE A 10 -10.27 2.75 42.30
N ILE A 11 -10.45 1.93 41.27
CA ILE A 11 -10.86 2.39 39.94
C ILE A 11 -12.37 2.18 39.81
N LEU A 12 -13.07 3.29 39.61
CA LEU A 12 -14.52 3.39 39.45
C LEU A 12 -14.95 2.76 38.10
N LEU A 13 -15.83 1.75 38.14
CA LEU A 13 -16.62 1.36 36.97
C LEU A 13 -17.81 2.31 36.82
N SER A 14 -17.85 3.09 35.74
CA SER A 14 -19.06 3.78 35.28
C SER A 14 -19.59 3.07 34.02
N VAL A 15 -20.70 2.36 34.20
CA VAL A 15 -21.53 1.80 33.12
C VAL A 15 -22.56 2.86 32.69
N LEU A 16 -22.90 2.88 31.40
CA LEU A 16 -24.22 3.09 30.78
C LEU A 16 -24.19 4.03 29.57
N GLY A 17 -24.59 3.48 28.43
CA GLY A 17 -24.86 4.19 27.19
C GLY A 17 -25.29 3.23 26.09
N LEU A 18 -26.43 2.56 26.28
CA LEU A 18 -27.12 1.83 25.20
C LEU A 18 -27.61 2.83 24.15
N PHE A 19 -27.23 2.63 22.89
CA PHE A 19 -27.98 3.12 21.75
C PHE A 19 -28.55 1.94 20.98
N ALA A 20 -29.82 1.67 21.23
CA ALA A 20 -30.68 0.86 20.38
C ALA A 20 -31.28 1.79 19.31
N CYS A 21 -31.02 1.52 18.03
CA CYS A 21 -31.73 2.15 16.93
C CYS A 21 -32.81 1.19 16.43
N SER A 22 -34.07 1.54 16.66
CA SER A 22 -35.24 0.83 16.14
C SER A 22 -35.47 1.19 14.67
N ALA A 23 -35.45 0.20 13.77
CA ALA A 23 -36.00 0.32 12.43
C ALA A 23 -37.47 -0.08 12.44
N LYS A 24 -38.34 0.79 11.92
CA LYS A 24 -39.79 0.62 11.86
C LYS A 24 -40.18 0.08 10.49
N VAL A 25 -40.87 -1.06 10.48
CA VAL A 25 -41.50 -1.69 9.31
C VAL A 25 -42.67 -0.83 8.81
N LYS A 26 -42.84 -0.76 7.49
CA LYS A 26 -44.09 -0.38 6.82
C LYS A 26 -44.43 -1.47 5.79
N GLU A 27 -45.59 -2.08 5.95
CA GLU A 27 -46.20 -3.01 5.00
C GLU A 27 -46.72 -2.26 3.76
N GLY A 28 -46.62 -2.93 2.60
CA GLY A 28 -47.29 -2.60 1.35
C GLY A 28 -47.48 -3.89 0.54
N ASN A 29 -48.73 -4.19 0.23
CA ASN A 29 -49.30 -5.47 -0.21
C ASN A 29 -49.25 -5.66 -1.74
N GLY A 30 -49.11 -6.91 -2.21
CA GLY A 30 -49.30 -7.33 -3.61
C GLY A 30 -48.84 -8.77 -3.85
N ASN A 31 -49.76 -9.67 -4.18
CA ASN A 31 -49.56 -11.12 -4.25
C ASN A 31 -49.94 -11.65 -5.66
N GLU A 32 -49.53 -12.90 -5.93
CA GLU A 32 -49.71 -13.76 -7.15
C GLU A 32 -48.51 -13.76 -8.12
N GLY A 33 -47.87 -14.88 -8.49
CA GLY A 33 -48.00 -16.30 -8.15
C GLY A 33 -47.09 -17.18 -9.04
N LYS A 34 -46.84 -18.41 -8.57
CA LYS A 34 -46.40 -19.64 -9.28
C LYS A 34 -44.93 -19.87 -9.71
N ASP A 35 -44.31 -20.76 -8.94
CA ASP A 35 -43.92 -22.15 -9.31
C ASP A 35 -42.50 -22.48 -9.83
N SER A 36 -41.86 -23.42 -9.10
CA SER A 36 -40.81 -24.40 -9.49
C SER A 36 -39.46 -23.88 -10.05
N SER A 37 -38.28 -24.49 -9.86
CA SER A 37 -37.73 -25.61 -9.08
C SER A 37 -36.20 -25.63 -9.32
N ALA A 38 -35.44 -26.29 -8.43
CA ALA A 38 -34.09 -26.85 -8.62
C ALA A 38 -32.93 -25.83 -8.70
N THR A 39 -32.20 -25.61 -7.60
CA THR A 39 -30.91 -26.26 -7.23
C THR A 39 -29.83 -26.06 -8.29
N ASP A 40 -28.80 -25.29 -7.95
CA ASP A 40 -27.41 -25.74 -8.05
C ASP A 40 -26.55 -24.90 -7.08
N ASP A 41 -25.81 -25.62 -6.24
CA ASP A 41 -24.85 -25.09 -5.27
C ASP A 41 -23.71 -24.37 -6.01
N GLU A 42 -23.59 -23.05 -5.85
CA GLU A 42 -22.36 -22.34 -6.22
C GLU A 42 -21.62 -21.91 -4.96
N VAL A 43 -20.47 -22.56 -4.79
CA VAL A 43 -19.46 -22.38 -3.76
C VAL A 43 -19.13 -20.90 -3.59
N ILE A 44 -19.42 -20.37 -2.40
CA ILE A 44 -18.97 -19.05 -1.96
C ILE A 44 -17.44 -19.08 -1.94
N LYS A 45 -16.82 -18.53 -2.99
CA LYS A 45 -15.39 -18.24 -3.02
C LYS A 45 -15.17 -17.09 -2.05
N GLU A 46 -14.69 -17.42 -0.85
CA GLU A 46 -14.27 -16.47 0.17
C GLU A 46 -13.28 -15.47 -0.45
N ARG A 47 -13.79 -14.27 -0.74
CA ARG A 47 -13.00 -13.13 -1.16
C ARG A 47 -12.45 -12.52 0.12
N THR A 48 -11.21 -12.84 0.45
CA THR A 48 -10.51 -12.14 1.53
C THR A 48 -10.14 -10.77 1.00
N ASP A 49 -10.99 -9.79 1.30
CA ASP A 49 -10.72 -8.37 1.08
C ASP A 49 -9.53 -7.97 1.96
N TYR A 50 -8.33 -7.88 1.37
CA TYR A 50 -7.16 -7.31 2.04
C TYR A 50 -7.32 -5.79 2.07
N ALA A 51 -8.12 -5.31 3.01
CA ALA A 51 -8.12 -3.92 3.43
C ALA A 51 -6.74 -3.59 4.03
N SER A 52 -6.03 -2.67 3.39
CA SER A 52 -4.75 -2.15 3.86
C SER A 52 -4.92 -1.35 5.15
N VAL A 53 -4.54 -1.94 6.28
CA VAL A 53 -4.20 -1.20 7.50
C VAL A 53 -2.96 -1.87 8.11
N ALA A 54 -1.80 -1.23 7.99
CA ALA A 54 -0.59 -1.67 8.67
C ALA A 54 -0.69 -1.35 10.17
N ASP A 55 -0.86 -2.38 10.99
CA ASP A 55 -0.52 -2.37 12.41
C ASP A 55 0.95 -2.77 12.56
N PRO A 56 1.86 -1.84 12.94
CA PRO A 56 3.29 -2.11 13.03
C PRO A 56 3.68 -2.83 14.33
N SER A 57 2.72 -3.28 15.14
CA SER A 57 2.97 -4.24 16.24
C SER A 57 2.96 -5.71 15.77
N ALA A 58 2.61 -5.99 14.51
CA ALA A 58 2.61 -7.34 13.99
C ALA A 58 4.02 -7.73 13.53
N GLY A 59 4.56 -8.81 14.12
CA GLY A 59 5.70 -9.53 13.56
C GLY A 59 5.41 -9.99 12.12
N ALA A 60 6.45 -10.50 11.45
CA ALA A 60 6.46 -11.00 10.06
C ALA A 60 5.07 -11.21 9.43
N LEU A 61 4.80 -10.49 8.33
CA LEU A 61 3.58 -10.69 7.56
C LEU A 61 3.61 -12.11 6.98
N ASN A 62 2.48 -12.82 7.02
CA ASN A 62 2.31 -14.14 6.38
C ASN A 62 2.17 -14.00 4.86
N VAL A 63 3.06 -13.22 4.23
CA VAL A 63 3.12 -13.00 2.79
C VAL A 63 4.32 -13.78 2.28
N SER A 64 4.06 -14.86 1.54
CA SER A 64 5.09 -15.61 0.83
C SER A 64 5.23 -15.03 -0.57
N LEU A 65 6.40 -14.50 -0.90
CA LEU A 65 6.68 -13.96 -2.24
C LEU A 65 7.15 -15.08 -3.16
N GLU A 66 6.61 -15.12 -4.38
CA GLU A 66 7.09 -16.03 -5.42
C GLU A 66 8.37 -15.46 -6.05
N GLU A 67 9.49 -16.18 -5.96
CA GLU A 67 10.80 -15.71 -6.44
C GLU A 67 10.77 -15.22 -7.90
N LYS A 68 9.97 -15.87 -8.75
CA LYS A 68 9.83 -15.50 -10.18
C LYS A 68 9.20 -14.12 -10.42
N ARG A 69 8.47 -13.58 -9.44
CA ARG A 69 7.83 -12.26 -9.51
C ARG A 69 8.70 -11.16 -8.89
N ILE A 70 9.85 -11.50 -8.31
CA ILE A 70 10.79 -10.51 -7.78
C ILE A 70 11.61 -9.92 -8.93
N ILE A 71 11.56 -8.60 -9.09
CA ILE A 71 12.38 -7.87 -10.07
C ILE A 71 13.79 -7.74 -9.49
N GLN A 72 14.65 -8.72 -9.79
CA GLN A 72 15.97 -8.86 -9.16
C GLN A 72 16.86 -7.62 -9.34
N ASP A 73 16.88 -7.06 -10.55
CA ASP A 73 17.68 -5.87 -10.88
C ASP A 73 17.14 -4.58 -10.24
N GLN A 74 16.00 -4.64 -9.55
CA GLN A 74 15.38 -3.53 -8.81
C GLN A 74 15.02 -3.94 -7.37
N SER A 75 15.75 -4.91 -6.82
CA SER A 75 15.58 -5.43 -5.47
C SER A 75 16.92 -5.56 -4.77
N PHE A 76 17.15 -4.80 -3.71
CA PHE A 76 18.49 -4.59 -3.16
C PHE A 76 18.52 -4.66 -1.64
N ASN A 77 19.66 -5.08 -1.09
CA ASN A 77 19.95 -4.92 0.33
C ASN A 77 20.28 -3.44 0.61
N VAL A 78 19.66 -2.87 1.63
CA VAL A 78 19.79 -1.46 1.99
C VAL A 78 19.72 -1.29 3.51
N GLU A 79 20.49 -0.33 4.02
CA GLU A 79 20.34 0.17 5.39
C GLU A 79 19.37 1.36 5.38
N LEU A 80 18.21 1.19 6.04
CA LEU A 80 17.08 2.10 5.96
C LEU A 80 16.58 2.57 7.33
N GLY A 81 17.24 3.59 7.89
CA GLY A 81 16.85 4.18 9.17
C GLY A 81 16.68 3.13 10.28
N ASP A 82 15.58 3.23 11.02
CA ASP A 82 15.28 2.31 12.12
C ASP A 82 14.88 0.89 11.65
N TRP A 83 14.66 0.66 10.34
CA TRP A 83 14.48 -0.69 9.80
C TRP A 83 15.79 -1.50 9.86
N GLY A 84 16.94 -0.81 9.91
CA GLY A 84 18.27 -1.40 9.84
C GLY A 84 18.56 -2.00 8.47
N ASN A 85 19.29 -3.12 8.45
CA ASN A 85 19.60 -3.85 7.22
C ASN A 85 18.39 -4.69 6.80
N VAL A 86 17.81 -4.32 5.66
CA VAL A 86 16.65 -4.99 5.04
C VAL A 86 16.91 -5.17 3.55
N ARG A 87 16.12 -6.02 2.90
CA ARG A 87 16.06 -6.08 1.44
C ARG A 87 14.78 -5.38 0.97
N PHE A 88 14.93 -4.38 0.12
CA PHE A 88 13.81 -3.81 -0.62
C PHE A 88 13.49 -4.72 -1.80
N ILE A 89 12.21 -5.04 -1.98
CA ILE A 89 11.73 -5.90 -3.06
C ILE A 89 10.78 -5.09 -3.94
N SER A 90 11.07 -5.03 -5.24
CA SER A 90 10.09 -4.71 -6.27
C SER A 90 9.45 -6.01 -6.78
N TYR A 91 8.12 -6.09 -6.75
CA TYR A 91 7.37 -7.31 -7.01
C TYR A 91 6.38 -7.11 -8.16
N GLU A 92 6.57 -7.86 -9.24
CA GLU A 92 5.75 -7.80 -10.45
C GLU A 92 4.28 -8.13 -10.15
N PRO A 93 3.34 -7.54 -10.90
CA PRO A 93 1.95 -7.96 -10.87
C PRO A 93 1.78 -9.41 -11.37
N ASP A 94 0.67 -10.02 -10.97
CA ASP A 94 0.23 -11.32 -11.42
C ASP A 94 -0.38 -11.18 -12.80
N ASN A 95 0.23 -11.83 -13.80
CA ASN A 95 -0.24 -11.79 -15.18
C ASN A 95 -1.64 -12.40 -15.37
N SER A 96 -2.22 -13.07 -14.35
CA SER A 96 -3.59 -13.56 -14.36
C SER A 96 -4.62 -12.54 -13.82
N ILE A 97 -4.18 -11.42 -13.28
CA ILE A 97 -5.01 -10.35 -12.74
C ILE A 97 -4.87 -9.12 -13.63
N ASP A 98 -5.96 -8.76 -14.32
CA ASP A 98 -5.98 -7.59 -15.19
C ASP A 98 -5.68 -6.31 -14.38
N PHE A 99 -4.76 -5.49 -14.91
CA PHE A 99 -4.37 -4.21 -14.34
C PHE A 99 -3.81 -4.27 -12.91
N GLU A 100 -3.38 -5.44 -12.41
CA GLU A 100 -2.64 -5.46 -11.14
C GLU A 100 -1.38 -4.59 -11.26
N ASP A 101 -1.12 -3.82 -10.23
CA ASP A 101 -0.02 -2.89 -10.14
C ASP A 101 1.21 -3.51 -9.44
N VAL A 102 2.39 -2.97 -9.69
CA VAL A 102 3.62 -3.37 -9.01
C VAL A 102 3.53 -3.07 -7.51
N SER A 103 3.97 -4.04 -6.70
CA SER A 103 4.00 -3.97 -5.24
C SER A 103 5.43 -3.87 -4.72
N PHE A 104 5.61 -3.30 -3.52
CA PHE A 104 6.91 -3.17 -2.88
C PHE A 104 6.89 -3.68 -1.45
N PHE A 105 7.98 -4.31 -1.03
CA PHE A 105 8.11 -4.90 0.30
C PHE A 105 9.47 -4.62 0.91
N LEU A 106 9.54 -4.66 2.25
CA LEU A 106 10.79 -4.88 2.97
C LEU A 106 10.81 -6.31 3.50
N THR A 107 11.94 -6.99 3.32
CA THR A 107 12.17 -8.31 3.88
C THR A 107 13.39 -8.32 4.80
N LYS A 108 13.38 -9.26 5.75
CA LYS A 108 14.50 -9.58 6.61
C LYS A 108 14.54 -11.09 6.78
N GLU A 109 15.69 -11.70 6.48
CA GLU A 109 15.84 -13.17 6.48
C GLU A 109 14.72 -13.85 5.66
N ASP A 110 14.47 -13.31 4.46
CA ASP A 110 13.43 -13.75 3.51
C ASP A 110 11.97 -13.67 4.01
N MET A 111 11.74 -13.14 5.21
CA MET A 111 10.41 -12.85 5.73
C MET A 111 9.99 -11.43 5.38
N VAL A 112 8.79 -11.26 4.84
CA VAL A 112 8.19 -9.93 4.63
C VAL A 112 7.89 -9.30 5.99
N ILE A 113 8.49 -8.15 6.26
CA ILE A 113 8.28 -7.38 7.50
C ILE A 113 7.48 -6.09 7.25
N TYR A 114 7.36 -5.67 6.00
CA TYR A 114 6.61 -4.48 5.64
C TYR A 114 6.10 -4.56 4.19
N SER A 115 4.87 -4.08 3.97
CA SER A 115 4.29 -3.85 2.64
C SER A 115 4.09 -2.35 2.47
N PHE A 116 4.59 -1.80 1.37
CA PHE A 116 4.35 -0.41 1.03
C PHE A 116 2.89 -0.19 0.63
N PRO A 117 2.33 1.02 0.85
CA PRO A 117 0.97 1.33 0.43
C PRO A 117 0.85 1.24 -1.10
N TYR A 118 -0.30 0.76 -1.59
CA TYR A 118 -0.63 0.79 -3.00
C TYR A 118 -0.87 2.21 -3.48
N TYR A 119 -0.65 2.45 -4.79
CA TYR A 119 -0.93 3.75 -5.40
C TYR A 119 -2.43 3.99 -5.55
N CYS A 120 -3.15 2.99 -6.06
CA CYS A 120 -4.60 2.99 -6.19
C CYS A 120 -5.25 1.95 -5.26
N GLU A 121 -6.53 2.13 -4.99
CA GLU A 121 -7.32 1.14 -4.25
C GLU A 121 -7.26 -0.23 -4.94
N ASN A 122 -7.23 -1.29 -4.13
CA ASN A 122 -7.16 -2.68 -4.59
C ASN A 122 -5.95 -3.02 -5.49
N ASN A 123 -4.86 -2.24 -5.44
CA ASN A 123 -3.66 -2.45 -6.24
C ASN A 123 -3.93 -2.54 -7.75
N SER A 124 -4.86 -1.72 -8.26
CA SER A 124 -5.26 -1.74 -9.68
C SER A 124 -4.97 -0.43 -10.39
N THR A 125 -4.38 -0.52 -11.59
CA THR A 125 -4.08 0.64 -12.46
C THR A 125 -5.20 0.97 -13.46
N GLU A 126 -6.32 0.24 -13.44
CA GLU A 126 -7.39 0.30 -14.45
C GLU A 126 -7.87 1.73 -14.75
N ASN A 127 -7.99 2.55 -13.70
CA ASN A 127 -8.49 3.93 -13.80
C ASN A 127 -7.38 5.00 -13.69
N TYR A 128 -6.10 4.62 -13.82
CA TYR A 128 -4.98 5.53 -13.57
C TYR A 128 -3.99 5.64 -14.73
N VAL A 129 -3.18 4.61 -15.00
CA VAL A 129 -2.01 4.72 -15.90
C VAL A 129 -1.89 3.65 -16.96
N GLY A 130 -2.69 2.58 -16.91
CA GLY A 130 -2.58 1.47 -17.85
C GLY A 130 -1.69 0.33 -17.33
N LEU A 131 -1.20 -0.52 -18.24
CA LEU A 131 -0.56 -1.79 -17.86
C LEU A 131 0.89 -1.57 -17.39
N PHE A 132 1.28 -2.24 -16.32
CA PHE A 132 2.67 -2.29 -15.87
C PHE A 132 3.58 -2.83 -16.98
N ASP A 133 4.73 -2.18 -17.20
CA ASP A 133 5.79 -2.64 -18.10
C ASP A 133 7.04 -3.05 -17.30
N SER A 134 7.60 -2.13 -16.51
CA SER A 134 8.86 -2.36 -15.79
C SER A 134 9.07 -1.37 -14.66
N VAL A 135 9.86 -1.76 -13.66
CA VAL A 135 10.50 -0.81 -12.73
C VAL A 135 11.80 -0.34 -13.35
N ALA A 136 11.89 0.94 -13.67
CA ALA A 136 13.05 1.54 -14.34
C ALA A 136 14.18 1.87 -13.37
N ALA A 137 13.84 2.35 -12.17
CA ALA A 137 14.81 2.73 -11.16
C ALA A 137 14.19 2.76 -9.75
N VAL A 138 14.99 2.43 -8.74
CA VAL A 138 14.71 2.60 -7.32
C VAL A 138 15.89 3.33 -6.68
N ASP A 139 15.63 4.29 -5.80
CA ASP A 139 16.67 4.93 -4.98
C ASP A 139 16.10 5.39 -3.63
N PHE A 140 17.02 5.66 -2.70
CA PHE A 140 16.74 6.03 -1.33
C PHE A 140 17.35 7.39 -1.02
N CYS A 141 16.58 8.47 -1.18
CA CYS A 141 17.03 9.84 -0.93
C CYS A 141 16.03 10.55 -0.01
N ASP A 142 16.53 11.39 0.90
CA ASP A 142 15.70 12.32 1.68
C ASP A 142 15.18 13.40 0.73
N VAL A 143 13.87 13.44 0.50
CA VAL A 143 13.22 14.40 -0.40
C VAL A 143 12.46 15.51 0.30
N ASN A 144 12.17 15.35 1.60
CA ASN A 144 11.41 16.32 2.40
C ASN A 144 12.29 17.08 3.42
N ASN A 145 13.59 16.81 3.42
CA ASN A 145 14.64 17.39 4.28
C ASN A 145 14.43 17.10 5.78
N ASP A 146 13.86 15.96 6.14
CA ASP A 146 13.70 15.55 7.53
C ASP A 146 14.89 14.70 8.07
N ASN A 147 15.92 14.49 7.24
CA ASN A 147 17.09 13.64 7.47
C ASN A 147 16.79 12.13 7.56
N ILE A 148 15.64 11.70 7.05
CA ILE A 148 15.26 10.30 6.91
C ILE A 148 15.23 9.98 5.41
N LYS A 149 15.75 8.80 5.03
CA LYS A 149 15.70 8.36 3.64
C LYS A 149 14.27 7.95 3.28
N ASP A 150 13.75 8.53 2.22
CA ASP A 150 12.52 8.12 1.56
C ASP A 150 12.81 7.09 0.47
N VAL A 151 11.77 6.52 -0.14
CA VAL A 151 11.91 5.63 -1.31
C VAL A 151 11.31 6.32 -2.54
N ILE A 152 12.07 6.38 -3.62
CA ILE A 152 11.61 6.84 -4.92
C ILE A 152 11.70 5.69 -5.91
N VAL A 153 10.62 5.47 -6.65
CA VAL A 153 10.57 4.47 -7.72
C VAL A 153 10.13 5.13 -9.01
N ILE A 154 10.79 4.82 -10.13
CA ILE A 154 10.32 5.14 -11.47
C ILE A 154 9.79 3.86 -12.11
N ILE A 155 8.55 3.90 -12.55
CA ILE A 155 7.82 2.76 -13.10
C ILE A 155 7.33 3.14 -14.49
N ASN A 156 7.53 2.26 -15.45
CA ASN A 156 7.04 2.43 -16.80
C ASN A 156 5.69 1.73 -16.97
N TYR A 157 4.78 2.40 -17.69
CA TYR A 157 3.45 1.87 -18.03
C TYR A 157 3.16 1.96 -19.52
N ILE A 158 2.43 0.98 -20.04
CA ILE A 158 1.81 1.02 -21.37
C ILE A 158 0.42 1.64 -21.24
N THR A 159 0.23 2.83 -21.82
CA THR A 159 -0.96 3.65 -21.56
C THR A 159 -1.89 3.80 -22.78
N GLY A 160 -1.62 3.13 -23.91
CA GLY A 160 -2.39 3.33 -25.14
C GLY A 160 -2.39 2.15 -26.10
N ALA A 161 -3.18 2.27 -27.17
CA ALA A 161 -3.26 1.29 -28.25
C ALA A 161 -2.52 1.77 -29.52
N GLY A 162 -2.06 0.83 -30.34
CA GLY A 162 -1.31 1.10 -31.58
C GLY A 162 0.20 1.34 -31.35
N PRO A 163 1.00 1.52 -32.42
CA PRO A 163 2.47 1.52 -32.32
C PRO A 163 3.06 2.55 -31.34
N GLN A 164 2.43 3.71 -31.22
CA GLN A 164 2.84 4.78 -30.28
C GLN A 164 2.23 4.61 -28.88
N GLY A 165 1.17 3.80 -28.75
CA GLY A 165 0.54 3.47 -27.47
C GLY A 165 1.28 2.38 -26.69
N MET A 166 2.07 1.56 -27.40
CA MET A 166 2.94 0.51 -26.84
C MET A 166 4.31 1.02 -26.37
N THR A 167 4.53 2.34 -26.36
CA THR A 167 5.76 2.91 -25.81
C THR A 167 5.60 3.08 -24.30
N PRO A 168 6.47 2.46 -23.47
CA PRO A 168 6.40 2.63 -22.03
C PRO A 168 6.63 4.07 -21.61
N ARG A 169 5.79 4.56 -20.69
CA ARG A 169 5.83 5.92 -20.17
C ARG A 169 6.19 5.92 -18.68
N PRO A 170 7.25 6.63 -18.27
CA PRO A 170 7.70 6.65 -16.89
C PRO A 170 6.76 7.48 -15.98
N ARG A 171 6.52 6.98 -14.77
CA ARG A 171 5.82 7.64 -13.66
C ARG A 171 6.61 7.44 -12.38
N ALA A 172 6.62 8.46 -11.52
CA ALA A 172 7.30 8.39 -10.22
C ALA A 172 6.33 7.93 -9.12
N ARG A 173 6.84 7.15 -8.17
CA ARG A 173 6.24 6.94 -6.85
C ARG A 173 7.22 7.41 -5.78
N ILE A 174 6.68 8.08 -4.77
CA ILE A 174 7.44 8.55 -3.63
C ILE A 174 6.75 8.05 -2.37
N PHE A 175 7.54 7.38 -1.54
CA PHE A 175 7.14 6.88 -0.24
C PHE A 175 7.95 7.60 0.83
N LEU A 176 7.31 8.53 1.54
CA LEU A 176 7.94 9.25 2.64
C LEU A 176 8.03 8.37 3.87
N ALA A 177 9.19 8.33 4.50
CA ALA A 177 9.35 7.65 5.77
C ALA A 177 8.69 8.44 6.91
N ASP A 178 7.79 7.81 7.67
CA ASP A 178 7.21 8.38 8.88
C ASP A 178 7.77 7.65 10.11
N ASN A 179 8.73 8.29 10.77
CA ASN A 179 9.38 7.78 11.98
C ASN A 179 8.81 8.39 13.27
N LYS A 180 7.51 8.75 13.30
CA LYS A 180 6.87 9.23 14.54
C LYS A 180 6.73 8.11 15.58
N LYS A 181 7.83 7.92 16.32
CA LYS A 181 8.10 7.28 17.63
C LYS A 181 7.48 5.94 18.04
N PHE A 182 6.48 5.40 17.37
CA PHE A 182 5.92 4.09 17.76
C PHE A 182 5.56 3.20 16.58
N ASN A 183 5.36 3.76 15.38
CA ASN A 183 4.81 3.06 14.23
C ASN A 183 5.59 3.46 12.96
N GLN A 184 6.76 2.86 12.76
CA GLN A 184 7.54 3.08 11.54
C GLN A 184 6.73 2.63 10.32
N LYS A 185 6.57 3.52 9.35
CA LYS A 185 5.84 3.24 8.12
C LYS A 185 6.30 4.15 7.00
N PHE A 186 5.89 3.81 5.80
CA PHE A 186 5.96 4.68 4.64
C PHE A 186 4.58 5.23 4.28
N ILE A 187 4.54 6.48 3.85
CA ILE A 187 3.33 7.17 3.39
C ILE A 187 3.52 7.48 1.91
N LEU A 188 2.55 7.09 1.07
CA LEU A 188 2.53 7.50 -0.32
C LEU A 188 2.34 9.02 -0.41
N ALA A 189 3.30 9.72 -1.00
CA ALA A 189 3.30 11.17 -1.09
C ALA A 189 2.63 11.66 -2.38
N THR A 190 1.32 11.50 -2.47
CA THR A 190 0.52 11.91 -3.63
C THR A 190 0.77 13.35 -4.05
N ASP A 191 0.86 14.27 -3.08
CA ASP A 191 1.09 15.70 -3.37
C ASP A 191 2.44 15.95 -4.08
N LEU A 192 3.50 15.22 -3.70
CA LEU A 192 4.81 15.32 -4.34
C LEU A 192 4.81 14.66 -5.72
N ILE A 193 4.10 13.54 -5.85
CA ILE A 193 3.96 12.81 -7.12
C ILE A 193 3.23 13.67 -8.15
N ASP A 194 2.12 14.31 -7.76
CA ASP A 194 1.35 15.23 -8.62
C ASP A 194 2.19 16.44 -9.01
N ASP A 195 2.92 17.01 -8.07
CA ASP A 195 3.80 18.15 -8.32
C ASP A 195 4.92 17.82 -9.31
N ILE A 196 5.60 16.67 -9.15
CA ILE A 196 6.60 16.20 -10.12
C ILE A 196 5.98 15.97 -11.49
N THR A 197 4.82 15.31 -11.53
CA THR A 197 4.12 14.98 -12.78
C THR A 197 3.76 16.25 -13.56
N ASN A 198 3.44 17.34 -12.87
CA ASN A 198 3.09 18.62 -13.49
C ASN A 198 4.29 19.49 -13.87
N ASN A 199 5.48 19.26 -13.30
CA ASN A 199 6.63 20.16 -13.43
C ASN A 199 7.90 19.53 -14.02
N ILE A 200 7.97 18.21 -14.15
CA ILE A 200 9.08 17.51 -14.81
C ILE A 200 8.55 16.82 -16.06
N GLU A 201 9.17 17.10 -17.22
CA GLU A 201 8.80 16.44 -18.46
C GLU A 201 9.11 14.94 -18.42
N GLU A 202 8.25 14.12 -19.04
CA GLU A 202 8.36 12.66 -19.07
C GLU A 202 9.76 12.18 -19.50
N LYS A 203 10.35 12.82 -20.53
CA LYS A 203 11.68 12.49 -21.05
C LYS A 203 12.84 12.79 -20.09
N ASP A 204 12.62 13.66 -19.12
CA ASP A 204 13.63 14.10 -18.15
C ASP A 204 13.40 13.45 -16.77
N LEU A 205 12.36 12.61 -16.63
CA LEU A 205 11.99 11.98 -15.38
C LEU A 205 13.04 10.94 -14.97
N THR A 206 13.94 11.37 -14.11
CA THR A 206 14.99 10.55 -13.50
C THR A 206 15.00 10.80 -11.99
N ILE A 207 15.50 9.85 -11.21
CA ILE A 207 15.60 10.01 -9.76
C ILE A 207 16.44 11.24 -9.39
N ALA A 208 17.55 11.46 -10.11
CA ALA A 208 18.39 12.63 -9.90
C ALA A 208 17.64 13.94 -10.18
N ALA A 209 16.83 13.99 -11.25
CA ALA A 209 15.98 15.15 -11.55
C ALA A 209 14.93 15.38 -10.45
N ILE A 210 14.29 14.31 -9.97
CA ILE A 210 13.30 14.36 -8.88
C ILE A 210 13.95 14.88 -7.59
N CYS A 211 15.02 14.23 -7.08
CA CYS A 211 15.68 14.67 -5.85
C CYS A 211 16.20 16.11 -5.99
N LYS A 212 16.69 16.52 -7.18
CA LYS A 212 17.11 17.91 -7.42
C LYS A 212 15.93 18.88 -7.40
N TYR A 213 14.81 18.55 -8.04
CA TYR A 213 13.63 19.41 -8.09
C TYR A 213 13.06 19.64 -6.69
N LEU A 214 12.84 18.56 -5.93
CA LEU A 214 12.24 18.63 -4.60
C LEU A 214 13.13 19.35 -3.58
N LYS A 215 14.46 19.18 -3.63
CA LYS A 215 15.40 19.87 -2.73
C LYS A 215 15.48 21.38 -2.91
N ASN A 216 15.02 21.91 -4.06
CA ASN A 216 15.07 23.33 -4.36
C ASN A 216 13.72 24.04 -4.11
N LYS A 217 12.75 23.35 -3.50
CA LYS A 217 11.51 23.94 -3.00
C LYS A 217 11.66 24.40 -1.55
#